data_AF-A0A2A9PCN5-F1
#
_entry.id   AF-A0A2A9PCN5-F1
#
_cell.length_a   1.000
_cell.length_b   1.000
_cell.length_c   1.000
_cell.angle_alpha   90.00
_cell.angle_beta   90.00
_cell.angle_gamma   90.00
#
_symmetry.space_group_name_H-M   'P 1'
#
loop_
_entity.id
_entity.type
_entity.pdbx_description
1 polymer ?
#
loop_
_entity_poly.entity_id
_entity_poly.type
_entity_poly.pdbx_seq_one_letter_code
_entity_poly.pdbx_strand_id
1 'polypeptide(L)'
;MKHAALQLVAAVGLAQALVPWHYPPTKAADARRCGGPVGFMERICGTRRYCEAFDGAPNRTDFAYDSADECFRNHGPEPRMRLAPKLAPRPLLKWLEPSPDEEEVQECQEGIRFISEARCGTQRFCEAFATLDMARTEQRFVSKEECFAAHEPRPSQPKGPLLPWTEGSDSNRLCGIYGWREKFCGTQRYCDAFDMDPEFTDGRFDNSSECYAAHMARPPRYRNKSLKMAWHDGKARVRKWCDEQHFWIIVCGTKGYCSGYDIDFNNTDARFVSTAACLDAFEDRQVWAENSRENVVDLREKAV
;
A
#
# COMPACT_ATOMS: atom_id res chain seq x y z
N MET A 1 17.81 26.10 70.13
CA MET A 1 18.46 25.29 69.08
C MET A 1 17.36 24.59 68.27
N LYS A 2 16.98 25.13 67.12
CA LYS A 2 16.09 24.48 66.14
C LYS A 2 16.70 24.73 64.76
N HIS A 3 17.32 23.71 64.18
CA HIS A 3 17.83 23.76 62.82
C HIS A 3 16.70 23.34 61.87
N ALA A 4 16.25 24.27 61.04
CA ALA A 4 15.40 23.99 59.90
C ALA A 4 16.30 23.65 58.71
N ALA A 5 16.29 22.39 58.28
CA ALA A 5 16.92 21.95 57.04
C ALA A 5 15.94 22.19 55.89
N LEU A 6 16.26 23.17 55.02
CA LEU A 6 15.65 23.30 53.70
C LEU A 6 16.22 22.17 52.82
N GLN A 7 15.39 21.22 52.39
CA GLN A 7 15.73 20.36 51.26
C GLN A 7 15.28 21.04 49.98
N LEU A 8 16.24 21.49 49.18
CA LEU A 8 16.02 21.78 47.76
C LEU A 8 15.86 20.43 47.05
N VAL A 9 14.64 20.14 46.59
CA VAL A 9 14.41 19.10 45.59
C VAL A 9 14.77 19.68 44.23
N ALA A 10 15.93 19.31 43.71
CA ALA A 10 16.30 19.59 42.33
C ALA A 10 15.44 18.67 41.42
N ALA A 11 14.38 19.23 40.83
CA ALA A 11 13.67 18.60 39.74
C ALA A 11 14.56 18.64 38.49
N VAL A 12 15.32 17.57 38.25
CA VAL A 12 15.97 17.33 36.97
C VAL A 12 14.86 16.95 35.99
N GLY A 13 14.28 17.96 35.33
CA GLY A 13 13.39 17.74 34.20
C GLY A 13 14.19 17.10 33.07
N LEU A 14 13.91 15.82 32.80
CA LEU A 14 14.28 15.19 31.53
C LEU A 14 13.54 15.95 30.44
N ALA A 15 14.21 16.92 29.80
CA ALA A 15 13.71 17.50 28.57
C ALA A 15 13.58 16.36 27.56
N GLN A 16 12.35 15.96 27.24
CA GLN A 16 12.10 15.00 26.16
C GLN A 16 12.72 15.60 24.89
N ALA A 17 13.63 14.84 24.26
CA ALA A 17 14.21 15.26 23.01
C ALA A 17 13.09 15.35 21.96
N LEU A 18 12.92 16.53 21.35
CA LEU A 18 11.92 16.74 20.31
C LEU A 18 12.18 15.81 19.13
N VAL A 19 11.11 15.31 18.53
CA VAL A 19 11.18 14.49 17.32
C VAL A 19 11.65 15.38 16.16
N PRO A 20 12.57 14.92 15.29
CA PRO A 20 13.03 15.72 14.15
C PRO A 20 11.89 16.19 13.23
N TRP A 21 12.05 17.38 12.65
CA TRP A 21 11.12 17.88 11.63
C TRP A 21 11.46 17.34 10.25
N HIS A 22 10.46 16.81 9.55
CA HIS A 22 10.53 16.26 8.20
C HIS A 22 9.83 17.18 7.19
N TYR A 23 10.40 17.31 6.00
CA TYR A 23 9.79 18.00 4.87
C TYR A 23 9.42 16.98 3.79
N PRO A 24 8.37 17.23 2.99
CA PRO A 24 8.01 16.34 1.90
C PRO A 24 9.19 16.06 0.94
N PRO A 25 9.24 14.88 0.32
CA PRO A 25 10.21 14.57 -0.72
C PRO A 25 10.30 15.65 -1.78
N THR A 26 11.50 15.89 -2.30
CA THR A 26 11.71 16.86 -3.39
C THR A 26 11.23 16.32 -4.73
N LYS A 27 11.24 14.99 -4.91
CA LYS A 27 10.67 14.34 -6.09
C LYS A 27 9.15 14.37 -6.01
N ALA A 28 8.52 14.90 -7.05
CA ALA A 28 7.06 15.02 -7.11
C ALA A 28 6.33 13.67 -7.09
N ALA A 29 6.92 12.63 -7.68
CA ALA A 29 6.36 11.27 -7.66
C ALA A 29 6.19 10.76 -6.22
N ASP A 30 7.24 10.85 -5.41
CA ASP A 30 7.23 10.44 -4.01
C ASP A 30 6.26 11.28 -3.17
N ALA A 31 6.30 12.62 -3.34
CA ALA A 31 5.45 13.54 -2.58
C ALA A 31 3.94 13.35 -2.86
N ARG A 32 3.57 12.93 -4.08
CA ARG A 32 2.17 12.69 -4.45
C ARG A 32 1.51 11.53 -3.70
N ARG A 33 2.31 10.63 -3.10
CA ARG A 33 1.80 9.50 -2.32
C ARG A 33 1.19 9.94 -0.98
N CYS A 34 1.52 11.14 -0.50
CA CYS A 34 1.00 11.65 0.77
C CYS A 34 -0.54 11.79 0.75
N GLY A 35 -1.20 11.12 1.70
CA GLY A 35 -2.66 11.14 1.81
C GLY A 35 -3.35 10.32 0.73
N GLY A 36 -2.60 9.53 -0.05
CA GLY A 36 -3.10 8.47 -0.93
C GLY A 36 -3.17 7.12 -0.19
N PRO A 37 -3.10 5.99 -0.91
CA PRO A 37 -3.25 4.66 -0.32
C PRO A 37 -2.29 4.31 0.82
N VAL A 38 -1.08 4.90 0.83
CA VAL A 38 -0.11 4.75 1.93
C VAL A 38 -0.47 5.53 3.20
N GLY A 39 -1.51 6.35 3.16
CA GLY A 39 -1.95 7.21 4.26
C GLY A 39 -1.08 8.45 4.46
N PHE A 40 -1.11 8.99 5.67
CA PHE A 40 -0.31 10.12 6.10
C PHE A 40 0.92 9.62 6.86
N MET A 41 2.00 9.34 6.13
CA MET A 41 3.28 8.96 6.71
C MET A 41 4.19 10.18 6.77
N GLU A 42 4.76 10.48 7.94
CA GLU A 42 5.54 11.71 8.16
C GLU A 42 6.66 11.92 7.13
N ARG A 43 7.38 10.87 6.75
CA ARG A 43 8.50 10.97 5.81
C ARG A 43 8.08 11.29 4.37
N ILE A 44 6.84 10.97 4.00
CA ILE A 44 6.27 11.27 2.68
C ILE A 44 5.54 12.61 2.72
N CYS A 45 4.79 12.86 3.79
CA CYS A 45 3.93 14.03 3.94
C CYS A 45 4.65 15.27 4.50
N GLY A 46 5.81 15.08 5.14
CA GLY A 46 6.39 16.06 6.05
C GLY A 46 5.59 16.19 7.35
N THR A 47 6.25 16.70 8.40
CA THR A 47 5.68 16.83 9.76
C THR A 47 4.40 17.64 9.77
N ARG A 48 4.35 18.77 9.04
CA ARG A 48 3.16 19.64 9.04
C ARG A 48 1.90 18.90 8.62
N ARG A 49 1.91 18.30 7.42
CA ARG A 49 0.73 17.63 6.87
C ARG A 49 0.43 16.31 7.59
N TYR A 50 1.44 15.65 8.13
CA TYR A 50 1.28 14.49 9.00
C TYR A 50 0.55 14.86 10.31
N CYS A 51 1.00 15.89 11.02
CA CYS A 51 0.35 16.34 12.25
C CYS A 51 -1.08 16.84 11.99
N GLU A 52 -1.30 17.64 10.94
CA GLU A 52 -2.65 18.10 10.55
C GLU A 52 -3.63 16.94 10.27
N ALA A 53 -3.12 15.77 9.85
CA ALA A 53 -3.96 14.61 9.55
C ALA A 53 -4.57 13.95 10.80
N PHE A 54 -4.04 14.17 12.00
CA PHE A 54 -4.65 13.62 13.22
C PHE A 54 -6.02 14.21 13.52
N ASP A 55 -6.25 15.48 13.17
CA ASP A 55 -7.55 16.11 13.32
C ASP A 55 -8.38 15.99 12.02
N GLY A 56 -7.72 16.02 10.85
CA GLY A 56 -8.39 16.05 9.54
C GLY A 56 -8.73 14.69 8.95
N ALA A 57 -7.99 13.64 9.30
CA ALA A 57 -8.11 12.27 8.78
C ALA A 57 -7.50 11.21 9.72
N PRO A 58 -7.92 11.13 11.00
CA PRO A 58 -7.27 10.30 12.03
C PRO A 58 -7.14 8.82 11.63
N ASN A 59 -8.12 8.28 10.91
CA ASN A 59 -8.12 6.87 10.50
C ASN A 59 -7.12 6.56 9.36
N ARG A 60 -6.36 7.57 8.93
CA ARG A 60 -5.35 7.48 7.86
C ARG A 60 -3.96 7.87 8.35
N THR A 61 -3.78 8.01 9.66
CA THR A 61 -2.48 8.14 10.31
C THR A 61 -2.06 6.79 10.90
N ASP A 62 -0.93 6.77 11.60
CA ASP A 62 -0.45 5.62 12.37
C ASP A 62 -0.98 5.59 13.82
N PHE A 63 -1.92 6.49 14.16
CA PHE A 63 -2.49 6.65 15.51
C PHE A 63 -1.43 6.94 16.59
N ALA A 64 -0.28 7.52 16.22
CA ALA A 64 0.79 7.84 17.17
C ALA A 64 0.45 8.98 18.15
N TYR A 65 -0.54 9.82 17.81
CA TYR A 65 -0.98 10.97 18.59
C TYR A 65 -2.52 11.03 18.62
N ASP A 66 -3.08 11.65 19.66
CA ASP A 66 -4.53 11.85 19.79
C ASP A 66 -5.02 13.08 19.01
N SER A 67 -4.13 14.01 18.66
CA SER A 67 -4.47 15.28 17.98
C SER A 67 -3.28 15.92 17.26
N ALA A 68 -3.57 16.86 16.36
CA ALA A 68 -2.54 17.66 15.69
C ALA A 68 -1.70 18.46 16.70
N ASP A 69 -2.33 19.05 17.72
CA ASP A 69 -1.64 19.83 18.76
C ASP A 69 -0.66 19.00 19.60
N GLU A 70 -1.00 17.74 19.90
CA GLU A 70 -0.06 16.82 20.55
C GLU A 70 1.13 16.51 19.64
N CYS A 71 0.86 16.17 18.37
CA CYS A 71 1.91 15.93 17.39
C CYS A 71 2.87 17.12 17.29
N PHE A 72 2.36 18.33 17.07
CA PHE A 72 3.20 19.53 16.97
C PHE A 72 3.99 19.84 18.23
N ARG A 73 3.45 19.58 19.43
CA ARG A 73 4.21 19.75 20.68
C ARG A 73 5.41 18.80 20.77
N ASN A 74 5.28 17.57 20.27
CA ASN A 74 6.36 16.57 20.28
C ASN A 74 7.47 16.87 19.27
N HIS A 75 7.15 17.52 18.14
CA HIS A 75 8.16 17.98 17.17
C HIS A 75 8.73 19.36 17.47
N GLY A 76 7.96 20.22 18.16
CA GLY A 76 8.29 21.63 18.36
C GLY A 76 7.96 22.50 17.14
N PRO A 77 8.42 23.76 17.14
CA PRO A 77 8.09 24.70 16.06
C PRO A 77 8.80 24.31 14.76
N GLU A 78 8.09 24.51 13.64
CA GLU A 78 8.68 24.31 12.32
C GLU A 78 9.95 25.16 12.12
N PRO A 79 11.06 24.56 11.68
CA PRO A 79 12.28 25.31 11.40
C PRO A 79 12.05 26.38 10.32
N ARG A 80 12.50 27.61 10.57
CA ARG A 80 12.38 28.74 9.64
C ARG A 80 13.12 28.54 8.31
N MET A 81 14.09 27.63 8.30
CA MET A 81 14.83 27.26 7.10
C MET A 81 14.83 25.75 6.97
N ARG A 82 14.44 25.25 5.79
CA ARG A 82 14.70 23.86 5.41
C ARG A 82 16.21 23.70 5.29
N LEU A 83 16.84 23.24 6.36
CA LEU A 83 18.24 22.85 6.31
C LEU A 83 18.33 21.68 5.35
N ALA A 84 19.08 21.85 4.26
CA ALA A 84 19.45 20.73 3.42
C ALA A 84 20.14 19.70 4.32
N PRO A 85 19.78 18.41 4.24
CA PRO A 85 20.52 17.37 4.94
C PRO A 85 21.99 17.54 4.60
N LYS A 86 22.86 17.72 5.61
CA LYS A 86 24.30 17.64 5.38
C LYS A 86 24.59 16.21 4.93
N LEU A 87 24.70 16.03 3.61
CA LEU A 87 25.22 14.83 2.96
C LEU A 87 26.71 14.73 3.28
N ALA A 88 27.04 14.44 4.53
CA ALA A 88 28.32 13.81 4.80
C ALA A 88 28.30 12.47 4.04
N PRO A 89 29.39 12.09 3.34
CA PRO A 89 29.48 10.77 2.74
C PRO A 89 29.27 9.74 3.85
N ARG A 90 28.12 9.07 3.83
CA ARG A 90 27.86 7.95 4.73
C ARG A 90 28.44 6.71 4.06
N PRO A 91 29.08 5.80 4.79
CA PRO A 91 29.40 4.49 4.25
C PRO A 91 28.10 3.85 3.74
N LEU A 92 28.17 3.20 2.58
CA LEU A 92 27.04 2.45 2.04
C LEU A 92 26.64 1.35 3.02
N LEU A 93 25.35 1.10 3.13
CA LEU A 93 24.80 -0.03 3.88
C LEU A 93 25.14 -1.32 3.13
N LYS A 94 25.45 -2.38 3.87
CA LYS A 94 25.78 -3.68 3.25
C LYS A 94 24.56 -4.26 2.56
N TRP A 95 24.79 -4.93 1.43
CA TRP A 95 23.75 -5.76 0.82
C TRP A 95 23.51 -7.03 1.64
N LEU A 96 22.26 -7.29 2.00
CA LEU A 96 21.81 -8.48 2.71
C LEU A 96 21.00 -9.36 1.76
N GLU A 97 21.38 -10.64 1.67
CA GLU A 97 20.55 -11.65 1.03
C GLU A 97 19.38 -12.03 1.96
N PRO A 98 18.22 -12.45 1.40
CA PRO A 98 17.10 -12.91 2.21
C PRO A 98 17.46 -14.16 3.01
N SER A 99 16.61 -14.47 4.01
CA SER A 99 16.66 -15.74 4.73
C SER A 99 16.64 -16.93 3.74
N PRO A 100 17.41 -18.00 4.00
CA PRO A 100 17.37 -19.21 3.17
C PRO A 100 16.09 -20.05 3.41
N ASP A 101 15.29 -19.70 4.41
CA ASP A 101 14.01 -20.37 4.71
C ASP A 101 12.93 -19.93 3.70
N GLU A 102 12.42 -20.89 2.93
CA GLU A 102 11.40 -20.65 1.90
C GLU A 102 10.09 -20.10 2.47
N GLU A 103 9.70 -20.50 3.68
CA GLU A 103 8.50 -20.00 4.35
C GLU A 103 8.68 -18.52 4.70
N GLU A 104 9.85 -18.14 5.23
CA GLU A 104 10.15 -16.74 5.52
C GLU A 104 10.20 -15.87 4.27
N VAL A 105 10.77 -16.39 3.17
CA VAL A 105 10.78 -15.71 1.87
C VAL A 105 9.36 -15.48 1.37
N GLN A 106 8.50 -16.49 1.47
CA GLN A 106 7.11 -16.37 1.08
C GLN A 106 6.36 -15.35 1.95
N GLU A 107 6.60 -15.33 3.26
CA GLU A 107 6.01 -14.33 4.16
C GLU A 107 6.46 -12.89 3.84
N CYS A 108 7.71 -12.71 3.40
CA CYS A 108 8.22 -11.42 2.94
C CYS A 108 7.57 -10.94 1.63
N GLN A 109 7.17 -11.87 0.76
CA GLN A 109 6.53 -11.55 -0.53
C GLN A 109 5.01 -11.35 -0.39
N GLU A 110 4.34 -12.22 0.36
CA GLU A 110 2.88 -12.34 0.35
C GLU A 110 2.23 -12.26 1.73
N GLY A 111 3.02 -12.30 2.80
CA GLY A 111 2.52 -12.27 4.16
C GLY A 111 2.04 -10.89 4.60
N ILE A 112 1.55 -10.80 5.84
CA ILE A 112 1.20 -9.53 6.52
C ILE A 112 2.29 -9.05 7.48
N ARG A 113 3.35 -9.85 7.65
CA ARG A 113 4.41 -9.56 8.63
C ARG A 113 5.26 -8.38 8.19
N PHE A 114 5.92 -7.77 9.16
CA PHE A 114 6.84 -6.67 8.96
C PHE A 114 8.01 -7.05 8.02
N ILE A 115 8.28 -6.26 6.99
CA ILE A 115 9.36 -6.45 6.03
C ILE A 115 10.60 -5.74 6.58
N SER A 116 11.43 -6.47 7.32
CA SER A 116 12.74 -5.98 7.74
C SER A 116 13.82 -6.43 6.77
N GLU A 117 14.84 -5.59 6.61
CA GLU A 117 15.98 -5.89 5.74
C GLU A 117 16.72 -7.18 6.17
N ALA A 118 16.86 -7.39 7.49
CA ALA A 118 17.57 -8.55 8.03
C ALA A 118 16.88 -9.89 7.72
N ARG A 119 15.55 -9.89 7.54
CA ARG A 119 14.77 -11.10 7.25
C ARG A 119 14.52 -11.26 5.76
N CYS A 120 14.09 -10.18 5.11
CA CYS A 120 13.62 -10.20 3.73
C CYS A 120 14.72 -9.89 2.71
N GLY A 121 15.92 -9.52 3.15
CA GLY A 121 17.01 -9.08 2.30
C GLY A 121 16.81 -7.65 1.76
N THR A 122 17.91 -7.05 1.30
CA THR A 122 17.94 -5.66 0.80
C THR A 122 17.03 -5.47 -0.41
N GLN A 123 16.94 -6.46 -1.31
CA GLN A 123 16.10 -6.35 -2.51
C GLN A 123 14.62 -6.14 -2.14
N ARG A 124 14.01 -7.10 -1.43
CA ARG A 124 12.58 -7.03 -1.10
C ARG A 124 12.27 -5.85 -0.19
N PHE A 125 13.18 -5.55 0.74
CA PHE A 125 13.08 -4.40 1.61
C PHE A 125 13.02 -3.08 0.83
N CYS A 126 13.95 -2.86 -0.11
CA CYS A 126 13.95 -1.65 -0.93
C CYS A 126 12.77 -1.58 -1.92
N GLU A 127 12.37 -2.70 -2.52
CA GLU A 127 11.18 -2.77 -3.40
C GLU A 127 9.88 -2.34 -2.68
N ALA A 128 9.75 -2.65 -1.37
CA ALA A 128 8.59 -2.26 -0.58
C ALA A 128 8.39 -0.73 -0.51
N PHE A 129 9.46 0.08 -0.65
CA PHE A 129 9.35 1.53 -0.65
C PHE A 129 8.70 2.12 -1.90
N ALA A 130 8.50 1.33 -2.98
CA ALA A 130 7.71 1.74 -4.14
C ALA A 130 6.20 1.55 -3.93
N THR A 131 5.78 0.78 -2.91
CA THR A 131 4.40 0.28 -2.82
C THR A 131 3.76 0.57 -1.47
N LEU A 132 2.53 0.10 -1.28
CA LEU A 132 1.84 0.08 0.01
C LEU A 132 2.59 -0.71 1.09
N ASP A 133 3.43 -1.66 0.69
CA ASP A 133 4.19 -2.48 1.62
C ASP A 133 5.21 -1.67 2.43
N MET A 134 5.51 -0.42 2.06
CA MET A 134 6.36 0.46 2.87
C MET A 134 5.82 0.67 4.29
N ALA A 135 4.50 0.61 4.49
CA ALA A 135 3.88 0.71 5.82
C ALA A 135 4.30 -0.45 6.75
N ARG A 136 4.77 -1.56 6.17
CA ARG A 136 5.28 -2.75 6.87
C ARG A 136 6.80 -2.73 7.07
N THR A 137 7.50 -1.64 6.76
CA THR A 137 8.96 -1.52 6.91
C THR A 137 9.32 -0.64 8.12
N GLU A 138 10.60 -0.50 8.45
CA GLU A 138 11.08 0.51 9.41
C GLU A 138 10.97 1.95 8.84
N GLN A 139 10.43 2.12 7.63
CA GLN A 139 10.15 3.39 6.97
C GLN A 139 11.41 4.28 6.89
N ARG A 140 12.60 3.68 6.73
CA ARG A 140 13.89 4.40 6.77
C ARG A 140 14.11 5.30 5.56
N PHE A 141 13.49 4.98 4.43
CA PHE A 141 13.64 5.65 3.14
C PHE A 141 12.29 6.21 2.66
N VAL A 142 12.29 7.16 1.73
CA VAL A 142 11.07 7.69 1.10
C VAL A 142 10.73 7.00 -0.22
N SER A 143 11.70 6.32 -0.85
CA SER A 143 11.50 5.63 -2.12
C SER A 143 12.44 4.44 -2.33
N LYS A 144 12.07 3.60 -3.30
CA LYS A 144 12.86 2.44 -3.76
C LYS A 144 14.25 2.86 -4.22
N GLU A 145 14.35 3.95 -4.99
CA GLU A 145 15.64 4.43 -5.51
C GLU A 145 16.53 4.98 -4.40
N GLU A 146 15.97 5.71 -3.43
CA GLU A 146 16.73 6.18 -2.28
C GLU A 146 17.28 5.01 -1.46
N CYS A 147 16.44 3.99 -1.23
CA CYS A 147 16.87 2.78 -0.53
C CYS A 147 18.03 2.11 -1.27
N PHE A 148 17.90 1.80 -2.57
CA PHE A 148 18.98 1.15 -3.30
C PHE A 148 20.26 2.01 -3.40
N ALA A 149 20.13 3.33 -3.55
CA ALA A 149 21.29 4.23 -3.58
C ALA A 149 22.06 4.29 -2.23
N ALA A 150 21.40 3.94 -1.13
CA ALA A 150 22.03 3.88 0.18
C ALA A 150 22.77 2.56 0.47
N HIS A 151 22.64 1.55 -0.41
CA HIS A 151 23.26 0.24 -0.22
C HIS A 151 24.41 0.00 -1.20
N GLU A 152 25.30 -0.91 -0.81
CA GLU A 152 26.25 -1.52 -1.72
C GLU A 152 25.49 -2.19 -2.89
N PRO A 153 26.05 -2.20 -4.11
CA PRO A 153 25.42 -2.86 -5.23
C PRO A 153 25.15 -4.33 -4.93
N ARG A 154 24.02 -4.84 -5.44
CA ARG A 154 23.72 -6.27 -5.39
C ARG A 154 24.91 -7.06 -5.96
N PRO A 155 25.41 -8.08 -5.25
CA PRO A 155 26.40 -9.01 -5.79
C PRO A 155 25.91 -9.59 -7.12
N SER A 156 26.79 -9.72 -8.11
CA SER A 156 26.40 -10.24 -9.43
C SER A 156 25.76 -11.63 -9.28
N GLN A 157 24.46 -11.74 -9.54
CA GLN A 157 23.76 -13.02 -9.59
C GLN A 157 23.57 -13.41 -11.06
N PRO A 158 23.72 -14.71 -11.40
CA PRO A 158 23.40 -15.19 -12.73
C PRO A 158 21.93 -14.87 -13.04
N LYS A 159 21.64 -14.51 -14.30
CA LYS A 159 20.25 -14.37 -14.74
C LYS A 159 19.56 -15.71 -14.53
N GLY A 160 18.55 -15.72 -13.66
CA GLY A 160 17.70 -16.88 -13.45
C GLY A 160 16.89 -17.23 -14.70
N PRO A 161 16.21 -18.39 -14.69
CA PRO A 161 15.24 -18.70 -15.73
C PRO A 161 14.13 -17.63 -15.76
N LEU A 162 13.50 -17.48 -16.93
CA LEU A 162 12.30 -16.64 -17.06
C LEU A 162 11.19 -17.16 -16.14
N LEU A 163 10.42 -16.24 -15.57
CA LEU A 163 9.26 -16.53 -14.75
C LEU A 163 8.16 -17.18 -15.61
N PRO A 164 7.41 -18.17 -15.12
CA PRO A 164 6.35 -18.81 -15.89
C PRO A 164 5.21 -17.82 -16.17
N TRP A 165 4.56 -17.95 -17.32
CA TRP A 165 3.32 -17.22 -17.59
C TRP A 165 2.15 -17.85 -16.83
N THR A 166 1.52 -17.08 -15.95
CA THR A 166 0.37 -17.48 -15.14
C THR A 166 -0.93 -16.92 -15.75
N GLU A 167 -1.88 -17.80 -16.04
CA GLU A 167 -3.22 -17.38 -16.45
C GLU A 167 -4.07 -17.00 -15.23
N GLY A 168 -4.50 -15.75 -15.17
CA GLY A 168 -5.37 -15.25 -14.10
C GLY A 168 -6.83 -15.63 -14.31
N SER A 169 -7.60 -15.74 -13.23
CA SER A 169 -9.05 -15.92 -13.31
C SER A 169 -9.78 -14.57 -13.32
N ASP A 170 -10.78 -14.41 -14.19
CA ASP A 170 -11.64 -13.21 -14.21
C ASP A 170 -12.53 -13.13 -12.96
N SER A 171 -12.82 -14.26 -12.32
CA SER A 171 -13.68 -14.33 -11.14
C SER A 171 -12.94 -14.15 -9.82
N ASN A 172 -11.60 -13.97 -9.84
CA ASN A 172 -10.85 -13.80 -8.61
C ASN A 172 -11.05 -12.40 -8.03
N ARG A 173 -11.99 -12.29 -7.09
CA ARG A 173 -12.35 -11.06 -6.39
C ARG A 173 -11.21 -10.37 -5.62
N LEU A 174 -10.07 -11.04 -5.41
CA LEU A 174 -8.90 -10.44 -4.74
C LEU A 174 -7.98 -9.72 -5.73
N CYS A 175 -8.10 -10.01 -7.03
CA CYS A 175 -7.23 -9.39 -8.02
C CYS A 175 -7.47 -7.87 -8.10
N GLY A 176 -6.42 -7.11 -7.80
CA GLY A 176 -6.42 -5.65 -7.86
C GLY A 176 -7.00 -4.98 -6.62
N ILE A 177 -7.69 -5.68 -5.71
CA ILE A 177 -8.28 -5.08 -4.50
C ILE A 177 -7.23 -4.81 -3.42
N TYR A 178 -6.49 -5.84 -3.02
CA TYR A 178 -5.41 -5.73 -2.03
C TYR A 178 -4.03 -5.67 -2.69
N GLY A 179 -4.03 -5.44 -3.99
CA GLY A 179 -2.84 -5.45 -4.83
C GLY A 179 -2.97 -6.33 -6.06
N TRP A 180 -2.12 -6.03 -7.02
CA TRP A 180 -1.91 -6.80 -8.24
C TRP A 180 -0.90 -7.90 -7.93
N ARG A 181 -1.38 -9.04 -7.44
CA ARG A 181 -0.53 -10.20 -7.16
C ARG A 181 -0.70 -11.21 -8.29
N GLU A 182 0.40 -11.65 -8.90
CA GLU A 182 0.37 -12.54 -10.06
C GLU A 182 -0.44 -13.82 -9.81
N LYS A 183 -0.30 -14.45 -8.63
CA LYS A 183 -1.08 -15.64 -8.25
C LYS A 183 -2.60 -15.45 -8.33
N PHE A 184 -3.10 -14.23 -8.18
CA PHE A 184 -4.53 -13.93 -8.21
C PHE A 184 -4.96 -13.31 -9.54
N CYS A 185 -4.07 -12.53 -10.16
CA CYS A 185 -4.36 -11.70 -11.32
C CYS A 185 -3.90 -12.28 -12.65
N GLY A 186 -2.96 -13.24 -12.62
CA GLY A 186 -2.19 -13.67 -13.79
C GLY A 186 -1.16 -12.63 -14.24
N THR A 187 -0.25 -13.06 -15.11
CA THR A 187 0.91 -12.27 -15.55
C THR A 187 0.50 -10.98 -16.25
N GLN A 188 -0.52 -11.00 -17.12
CA GLN A 188 -0.89 -9.80 -17.88
C GLN A 188 -1.32 -8.66 -16.96
N ARG A 189 -2.33 -8.88 -16.09
CA ARG A 189 -2.82 -7.87 -15.15
C ARG A 189 -1.74 -7.44 -14.15
N TYR A 190 -0.92 -8.39 -13.70
CA TYR A 190 0.20 -8.09 -12.80
C TYR A 190 1.23 -7.16 -13.44
N CYS A 191 1.69 -7.46 -14.66
CA CYS A 191 2.66 -6.64 -15.36
C CYS A 191 2.08 -5.28 -15.78
N ASP A 192 0.86 -5.24 -16.31
CA ASP A 192 0.19 -3.99 -16.72
C ASP A 192 0.01 -3.01 -15.53
N ALA A 193 -0.13 -3.53 -14.30
CA ALA A 193 -0.30 -2.72 -13.11
C ALA A 193 0.92 -1.87 -12.73
N PHE A 194 2.13 -2.23 -13.14
CA PHE A 194 3.33 -1.44 -12.81
C PHE A 194 3.31 -0.02 -13.41
N ASP A 195 2.64 0.16 -14.56
CA ASP A 195 2.53 1.48 -15.18
C ASP A 195 1.27 2.23 -14.75
N MET A 196 0.24 1.50 -14.31
CA MET A 196 -1.10 2.04 -14.08
C MET A 196 -1.43 2.26 -12.60
N ASP A 197 -0.89 1.42 -11.73
CA ASP A 197 -1.19 1.38 -10.29
C ASP A 197 0.00 0.83 -9.48
N PRO A 198 1.19 1.46 -9.61
CA PRO A 198 2.45 0.94 -9.07
C PRO A 198 2.40 0.73 -7.56
N GLU A 199 1.66 1.58 -6.81
CA GLU A 199 1.53 1.48 -5.36
C GLU A 199 0.91 0.14 -4.90
N PHE A 200 0.07 -0.47 -5.75
CA PHE A 200 -0.61 -1.73 -5.46
C PHE A 200 0.12 -2.96 -6.03
N THR A 201 1.33 -2.79 -6.56
CA THR A 201 2.19 -3.91 -6.97
C THR A 201 3.08 -4.39 -5.80
N ASP A 202 4.08 -5.23 -6.08
CA ASP A 202 5.11 -5.63 -5.12
C ASP A 202 6.42 -4.82 -5.24
N GLY A 203 6.50 -3.93 -6.24
CA GLY A 203 7.65 -3.06 -6.48
C GLY A 203 8.85 -3.76 -7.14
N ARG A 204 8.70 -5.03 -7.55
CA ARG A 204 9.77 -5.86 -8.11
C ARG A 204 10.31 -5.34 -9.44
N PHE A 205 9.44 -4.77 -10.26
CA PHE A 205 9.78 -4.18 -11.56
C PHE A 205 9.53 -2.67 -11.53
N ASP A 206 10.21 -1.93 -12.40
CA ASP A 206 10.03 -0.48 -12.51
C ASP A 206 8.88 -0.10 -13.47
N ASN A 207 8.49 -1.01 -14.36
CA ASN A 207 7.43 -0.81 -15.36
C ASN A 207 6.95 -2.14 -15.95
N SER A 208 5.86 -2.08 -16.73
CA SER A 208 5.28 -3.27 -17.38
C SER A 208 6.22 -3.95 -18.35
N SER A 209 7.03 -3.19 -19.10
CA SER A 209 7.98 -3.73 -20.09
C SER A 209 9.05 -4.59 -19.44
N GLU A 210 9.58 -4.16 -18.29
CA GLU A 210 10.55 -4.94 -17.52
C GLU A 210 9.91 -6.21 -16.98
N CYS A 211 8.69 -6.10 -16.43
CA CYS A 211 7.93 -7.26 -15.95
C CYS A 211 7.72 -8.29 -17.06
N TYR A 212 7.23 -7.89 -18.23
CA TYR A 212 7.03 -8.83 -19.35
C TYR A 212 8.34 -9.46 -19.86
N ALA A 213 9.44 -8.71 -19.86
CA ALA A 213 10.75 -9.24 -20.26
C ALA A 213 11.29 -10.29 -19.29
N ALA A 214 10.84 -10.27 -18.02
CA ALA A 214 11.20 -11.27 -17.02
C ALA A 214 10.36 -12.55 -17.09
N HIS A 215 9.29 -12.59 -17.90
CA HIS A 215 8.40 -13.73 -18.02
C HIS A 215 8.58 -14.50 -19.33
N MET A 216 8.16 -15.76 -19.32
CA MET A 216 7.94 -16.54 -20.53
C MET A 216 6.94 -15.83 -21.45
N ALA A 217 7.10 -16.06 -22.76
CA ALA A 217 6.21 -15.48 -23.75
C ALA A 217 4.75 -15.87 -23.49
N ARG A 218 3.85 -14.91 -23.71
CA ARG A 218 2.41 -15.12 -23.64
C ARG A 218 1.96 -16.30 -24.52
N PRO A 219 1.09 -17.21 -24.03
CA PRO A 219 0.58 -18.32 -24.82
C PRO A 219 -0.15 -17.87 -26.10
N PRO A 220 -0.02 -18.58 -27.24
CA PRO A 220 -0.56 -18.18 -28.56
C PRO A 220 -2.09 -18.01 -28.66
N ARG A 221 -2.86 -18.40 -27.64
CA ARG A 221 -4.34 -18.29 -27.59
C ARG A 221 -4.84 -17.52 -26.37
N TYR A 222 -3.94 -16.81 -25.69
CA TYR A 222 -4.30 -16.05 -24.51
C TYR A 222 -5.22 -14.88 -24.91
N ARG A 223 -6.38 -14.78 -24.25
CA ARG A 223 -7.30 -13.67 -24.41
C ARG A 223 -6.87 -12.55 -23.48
N ASN A 224 -6.64 -11.35 -24.03
CA ASN A 224 -6.32 -10.19 -23.21
C ASN A 224 -7.43 -9.92 -22.19
N LYS A 225 -7.01 -9.69 -20.95
CA LYS A 225 -7.87 -9.36 -19.82
C LYS A 225 -7.84 -7.85 -19.59
N SER A 226 -8.97 -7.32 -19.14
CA SER A 226 -9.07 -5.93 -18.70
C SER A 226 -8.24 -5.73 -17.44
N LEU A 227 -7.62 -4.56 -17.23
CA LEU A 227 -7.01 -4.20 -15.94
C LEU A 227 -8.07 -3.78 -14.90
N LYS A 228 -9.36 -3.82 -15.24
CA LYS A 228 -10.42 -3.56 -14.27
C LYS A 228 -10.53 -4.71 -13.26
N MET A 229 -10.87 -4.36 -12.02
CA MET A 229 -11.10 -5.32 -10.95
C MET A 229 -12.41 -6.08 -11.18
N ALA A 230 -12.47 -7.34 -10.72
CA ALA A 230 -13.66 -8.15 -10.90
C ALA A 230 -14.86 -7.57 -10.12
N TRP A 231 -16.02 -7.44 -10.77
CA TRP A 231 -17.25 -7.04 -10.09
C TRP A 231 -17.67 -8.08 -9.05
N HIS A 232 -18.00 -7.62 -7.84
CA HIS A 232 -18.53 -8.48 -6.78
C HIS A 232 -19.89 -8.00 -6.29
N ASP A 233 -20.90 -8.85 -6.38
CA ASP A 233 -22.18 -8.61 -5.72
C ASP A 233 -22.05 -8.97 -4.22
N GLY A 234 -22.35 -7.99 -3.37
CA GLY A 234 -22.38 -8.19 -1.91
C GLY A 234 -23.47 -9.17 -1.48
N LYS A 235 -23.36 -9.73 -0.28
CA LYS A 235 -24.39 -10.64 0.23
C LYS A 235 -25.65 -9.85 0.58
N ALA A 236 -26.82 -10.25 0.06
CA ALA A 236 -28.08 -9.55 0.33
C ALA A 236 -28.36 -9.37 1.84
N ARG A 237 -28.01 -10.38 2.65
CA ARG A 237 -28.23 -10.38 4.11
C ARG A 237 -27.44 -9.33 4.90
N VAL A 238 -26.36 -8.79 4.34
CA VAL A 238 -25.53 -7.76 5.00
C VAL A 238 -25.69 -6.39 4.33
N ARG A 239 -26.59 -6.26 3.35
CA ARG A 239 -26.76 -5.02 2.59
C ARG A 239 -27.10 -3.84 3.50
N LYS A 240 -28.05 -4.03 4.42
CA LYS A 240 -28.41 -3.02 5.42
C LYS A 240 -27.21 -2.60 6.28
N TRP A 241 -26.39 -3.55 6.73
CA TRP A 241 -25.17 -3.24 7.47
C TRP A 241 -24.16 -2.47 6.61
N CYS A 242 -24.00 -2.85 5.35
CA CYS A 242 -23.12 -2.15 4.41
C CYS A 242 -23.60 -0.72 4.07
N ASP A 243 -24.91 -0.48 4.09
CA ASP A 243 -25.49 0.85 3.90
C ASP A 243 -25.35 1.72 5.17
N GLU A 244 -25.21 1.11 6.36
CA GLU A 244 -25.22 1.81 7.66
C GLU A 244 -23.84 1.94 8.34
N GLN A 245 -22.91 0.99 8.14
CA GLN A 245 -21.78 0.75 9.03
C GLN A 245 -20.51 0.21 8.33
N HIS A 246 -20.00 0.90 7.30
CA HIS A 246 -18.61 0.79 6.77
C HIS A 246 -18.31 -0.20 5.61
N PHE A 247 -17.16 0.05 4.94
CA PHE A 247 -16.87 -0.17 3.52
C PHE A 247 -15.96 -1.37 3.19
N TRP A 248 -16.43 -2.60 3.43
CA TRP A 248 -15.63 -3.81 3.14
C TRP A 248 -16.07 -4.50 1.86
N ILE A 249 -15.25 -4.46 0.80
CA ILE A 249 -15.64 -5.06 -0.50
C ILE A 249 -15.97 -6.55 -0.42
N ILE A 250 -15.26 -7.31 0.43
CA ILE A 250 -15.48 -8.75 0.62
C ILE A 250 -16.91 -9.05 1.07
N VAL A 251 -17.52 -8.14 1.83
CA VAL A 251 -18.82 -8.31 2.48
C VAL A 251 -19.91 -7.56 1.72
N CYS A 252 -19.61 -6.31 1.34
CA CYS A 252 -20.54 -5.34 0.75
C CYS A 252 -20.56 -5.32 -0.77
N GLY A 253 -19.62 -6.03 -1.42
CA GLY A 253 -19.47 -6.01 -2.86
C GLY A 253 -18.96 -4.67 -3.38
N THR A 254 -18.78 -4.60 -4.70
CA THR A 254 -18.23 -3.45 -5.42
C THR A 254 -19.02 -2.17 -5.13
N LYS A 255 -20.36 -2.25 -5.18
CA LYS A 255 -21.20 -1.06 -4.94
C LYS A 255 -21.03 -0.50 -3.53
N GLY A 256 -21.07 -1.35 -2.50
CA GLY A 256 -20.93 -0.92 -1.11
C GLY A 256 -19.52 -0.43 -0.77
N TYR A 257 -18.49 -1.03 -1.39
CA TYR A 257 -17.12 -0.51 -1.29
C TYR A 257 -17.00 0.88 -1.93
N CYS A 258 -17.47 1.04 -3.17
CA CYS A 258 -17.32 2.30 -3.88
C CYS A 258 -18.18 3.43 -3.31
N SER A 259 -19.33 3.16 -2.70
CA SER A 259 -20.16 4.21 -2.08
C SER A 259 -19.48 4.94 -0.93
N GLY A 260 -18.43 4.37 -0.33
CA GLY A 260 -17.72 5.03 0.77
C GLY A 260 -16.94 6.26 0.38
N TYR A 261 -16.52 6.36 -0.88
CA TYR A 261 -15.66 7.46 -1.35
C TYR A 261 -16.32 8.83 -1.29
N ASP A 262 -17.65 8.90 -1.51
CA ASP A 262 -18.39 10.16 -1.46
C ASP A 262 -19.04 10.42 -0.08
N ILE A 263 -19.11 9.41 0.79
CA ILE A 263 -19.71 9.50 2.12
C ILE A 263 -18.66 9.85 3.17
N ASP A 264 -17.54 9.11 3.15
CA ASP A 264 -16.51 9.18 4.16
C ASP A 264 -15.16 8.76 3.56
N PHE A 265 -14.64 9.62 2.70
CA PHE A 265 -13.35 9.44 2.02
C PHE A 265 -12.22 9.05 2.98
N ASN A 266 -12.23 9.62 4.19
CA ASN A 266 -11.22 9.37 5.21
C ASN A 266 -11.26 7.96 5.79
N ASN A 267 -12.34 7.21 5.58
CA ASN A 267 -12.48 5.80 5.93
C ASN A 267 -12.40 4.85 4.73
N THR A 268 -11.89 5.34 3.59
CA THR A 268 -11.55 4.53 2.42
C THR A 268 -10.03 4.31 2.32
N ASP A 269 -9.60 3.40 1.45
CA ASP A 269 -8.18 3.28 1.09
C ASP A 269 -7.68 4.45 0.22
N ALA A 270 -8.54 5.42 -0.12
CA ALA A 270 -8.21 6.63 -0.88
C ALA A 270 -7.52 6.39 -2.22
N ARG A 271 -7.69 5.20 -2.80
CA ARG A 271 -7.22 4.91 -4.16
C ARG A 271 -8.01 5.67 -5.21
N PHE A 272 -9.29 5.89 -4.96
CA PHE A 272 -10.18 6.62 -5.88
C PHE A 272 -10.58 7.96 -5.31
N VAL A 273 -10.82 8.94 -6.18
CA VAL A 273 -11.22 10.30 -5.76
C VAL A 273 -12.74 10.47 -5.59
N SER A 274 -13.52 9.46 -5.98
CA SER A 274 -14.98 9.48 -5.90
C SER A 274 -15.56 8.07 -6.06
N THR A 275 -16.84 7.91 -5.73
CA THR A 275 -17.59 6.68 -6.03
C THR A 275 -17.60 6.35 -7.52
N ALA A 276 -17.74 7.35 -8.39
CA ALA A 276 -17.75 7.15 -9.84
C ALA A 276 -16.40 6.62 -10.36
N ALA A 277 -15.29 7.22 -9.91
CA ALA A 277 -13.95 6.76 -10.24
C ALA A 277 -13.69 5.33 -9.74
N CYS A 278 -14.17 5.02 -8.54
CA CYS A 278 -14.11 3.66 -8.00
C CYS A 278 -14.88 2.68 -8.88
N LEU A 279 -16.13 2.98 -9.24
CA LEU A 279 -16.97 2.07 -10.05
C LEU A 279 -16.39 1.84 -11.45
N ASP A 280 -15.79 2.85 -12.09
CA ASP A 280 -15.14 2.67 -13.40
C ASP A 280 -13.91 1.77 -13.33
N ALA A 281 -13.26 1.66 -12.17
CA ALA A 281 -12.14 0.74 -11.98
C ALA A 281 -12.55 -0.74 -11.91
N PHE A 282 -13.85 -1.04 -11.88
CA PHE A 282 -14.38 -2.41 -11.92
C PHE A 282 -14.92 -2.78 -13.29
N GLU A 283 -14.81 -4.06 -13.62
CA GLU A 283 -15.47 -4.65 -14.77
C GLU A 283 -16.97 -4.38 -14.72
N ASP A 284 -17.60 -4.29 -15.89
CA ASP A 284 -19.05 -4.18 -15.98
C ASP A 284 -19.67 -5.33 -15.20
N ARG A 285 -20.77 -5.02 -14.49
CA ARG A 285 -21.52 -6.02 -13.74
C ARG A 285 -21.90 -7.15 -14.68
N GLN A 286 -21.18 -8.25 -14.55
CA GLN A 286 -21.38 -9.44 -15.33
C GLN A 286 -22.80 -9.97 -15.05
N VAL A 287 -23.71 -9.78 -16.01
CA VAL A 287 -25.12 -10.23 -15.94
C VAL A 287 -25.19 -11.75 -16.16
N TRP A 288 -24.45 -12.54 -15.38
CA TRP A 288 -24.35 -13.99 -15.59
C TRP A 288 -25.52 -14.76 -14.99
N ALA A 289 -26.51 -14.07 -14.39
CA ALA A 289 -27.61 -14.67 -13.64
C ALA A 289 -29.01 -14.45 -14.24
N GLU A 290 -29.19 -13.65 -15.29
CA GLU A 290 -30.52 -13.48 -15.91
C GLU A 290 -30.75 -14.47 -17.06
N ASN A 291 -29.72 -14.80 -17.85
CA ASN A 291 -29.84 -15.78 -18.95
C ASN A 291 -29.93 -17.24 -18.50
N SER A 292 -29.62 -17.58 -17.25
CA SER A 292 -29.79 -18.94 -16.72
C SER A 292 -31.19 -19.21 -16.15
N ARG A 293 -32.02 -18.17 -15.93
CA ARG A 293 -33.44 -18.34 -15.57
C ARG A 293 -34.35 -18.38 -16.79
N GLU A 294 -34.05 -17.63 -17.85
CA GLU A 294 -34.85 -17.72 -19.09
C GLU A 294 -34.72 -19.09 -19.78
N ASN A 295 -33.56 -19.74 -19.71
CA ASN A 295 -33.38 -21.09 -20.25
C ASN A 295 -34.04 -22.21 -19.42
N VAL A 296 -34.43 -21.96 -18.17
CA VAL A 296 -35.14 -22.94 -17.32
C VAL A 296 -36.66 -22.83 -17.47
N VAL A 297 -37.16 -21.65 -17.87
CA VAL A 297 -38.59 -21.45 -18.16
C VAL A 297 -38.96 -22.02 -19.53
N ASP A 298 -38.12 -21.84 -20.56
CA ASP A 298 -38.38 -22.36 -21.91
C ASP A 298 -38.31 -23.90 -22.02
N LEU A 299 -37.61 -24.57 -21.10
CA LEU A 299 -37.60 -26.04 -21.04
C LEU A 299 -38.81 -26.63 -20.30
N ARG A 300 -39.57 -25.82 -19.54
CA ARG A 300 -40.80 -26.29 -18.87
C ARG A 300 -42.06 -26.11 -19.71
N GLU A 301 -42.06 -25.19 -20.67
CA GLU A 301 -43.21 -24.99 -21.58
C GLU A 301 -43.21 -25.92 -22.80
N LYS A 302 -42.09 -26.60 -23.09
CA LYS A 302 -42.00 -27.63 -24.16
C LYS A 302 -42.24 -29.06 -23.67
N ALA A 303 -42.65 -29.24 -22.42
CA ALA A 303 -42.86 -30.54 -21.78
C ALA A 303 -44.32 -30.80 -21.35
N VAL A 304 -45.29 -30.15 -22.00
CA VAL A 304 -46.73 -30.43 -21.87
C VAL A 304 -47.32 -30.77 -23.22
#